data_AF-A0A921JZM2-F1
#
_entry.id   AF-A0A921JZM2-F1
#
_cell.length_a   1.000
_cell.length_b   1.000
_cell.length_c   1.000
_cell.angle_alpha   90.00
_cell.angle_beta   90.00
_cell.angle_gamma   90.00
#
_symmetry.space_group_name_H-M   'P 1'
#
loop_
_entity.id
_entity.type
_entity.pdbx_description
1 polymer ?
#
loop_
_entity_poly.entity_id
_entity_poly.type
_entity_poly.pdbx_seq_one_letter_code
_entity_poly.pdbx_strand_id
1 'polypeptide(L)' 'MCSTPEIVETLDRWETSGGIWRVLSKDSDSVVFGLFTCDGGEQMSQVASPRTQELEAFLAGRLSSEGYLT' A
#
# COMPACT_ATOMS: atom_id res chain seq x y z
N MET A 1 10.28 0.20 10.86
CA MET A 1 9.54 1.12 9.96
C MET A 1 10.36 1.22 8.70
N CYS A 2 9.81 0.82 7.56
CA CYS A 2 10.52 0.97 6.28
C CYS A 2 10.53 2.45 5.89
N SER A 3 11.57 2.88 5.18
CA SER A 3 11.60 4.20 4.57
C SER A 3 10.52 4.29 3.48
N THR A 4 10.08 5.51 3.15
CA THR A 4 9.11 5.75 2.06
C THR A 4 9.52 5.14 0.71
N PRO A 5 10.75 5.27 0.21
CA PRO A 5 11.11 4.66 -1.07
C PRO A 5 10.95 3.13 -1.03
N GLU A 6 11.37 2.48 0.05
CA GLU A 6 11.23 1.03 0.20
C GLU A 6 9.76 0.59 0.24
N ILE A 7 8.87 1.38 0.86
CA ILE A 7 7.44 1.05 0.88
C ILE A 7 6.83 1.19 -0.52
N VAL A 8 7.18 2.25 -1.25
CA VAL A 8 6.69 2.47 -2.61
C VAL A 8 7.13 1.34 -3.53
N GLU A 9 8.40 0.96 -3.51
CA GLU A 9 8.91 -0.18 -4.29
C GLU A 9 8.22 -1.51 -3.90
N THR A 10 7.92 -1.70 -2.61
CA THR A 10 7.21 -2.90 -2.13
C THR A 10 5.78 -2.95 -2.66
N LEU A 11 5.05 -1.84 -2.59
CA LEU A 11 3.66 -1.74 -3.04
C LEU A 11 3.54 -1.87 -4.56
N ASP A 12 4.43 -1.23 -5.31
CA ASP A 12 4.50 -1.32 -6.77
C ASP A 12 4.79 -2.75 -7.25
N ARG A 13 5.79 -3.40 -6.64
CA ARG A 13 6.13 -4.79 -6.96
C ARG A 13 4.97 -5.74 -6.63
N TRP A 14 4.26 -5.49 -5.53
CA TRP A 14 3.12 -6.31 -5.13
C TRP A 14 1.97 -6.17 -6.13
N GLU A 15 1.60 -4.94 -6.51
CA GLU A 15 0.59 -4.66 -7.54
C GLU A 15 0.96 -5.26 -8.88
N THR A 16 2.23 -5.12 -9.31
CA THR A 16 2.76 -5.69 -10.56
C THR A 16 2.71 -7.22 -10.57
N SER A 17 2.85 -7.86 -9.41
CA SER A 17 2.71 -9.31 -9.26
C SER A 17 1.24 -9.78 -9.29
N GLY A 18 0.30 -8.85 -9.44
CA GLY A 18 -1.14 -9.09 -9.38
C GLY A 18 -1.71 -9.11 -7.97
N GLY A 19 -0.90 -8.82 -6.94
CA GLY A 19 -1.36 -8.74 -5.55
C GLY A 19 -2.07 -7.43 -5.26
N ILE A 20 -3.00 -7.45 -4.31
CA ILE A 20 -3.72 -6.25 -3.89
C ILE A 20 -3.07 -5.65 -2.64
N TRP A 21 -2.90 -4.33 -2.57
CA TRP A 21 -2.57 -3.64 -1.32
C TRP A 21 -3.74 -2.75 -0.88
N ARG A 22 -3.92 -2.58 0.44
CA ARG A 22 -4.92 -1.68 1.04
C ARG A 22 -4.34 -0.91 2.21
N VAL A 23 -4.73 0.34 2.38
CA VAL A 23 -4.47 1.12 3.59
C VAL A 23 -5.37 0.60 4.70
N LEU A 24 -4.78 0.12 5.79
CA LEU A 24 -5.50 -0.40 6.96
C LEU A 24 -5.67 0.68 8.04
N SER A 25 -4.64 1.48 8.26
CA SER A 25 -4.68 2.65 9.13
C SER A 25 -3.85 3.78 8.53
N LYS A 26 -4.30 5.01 8.76
CA LYS A 26 -3.59 6.23 8.39
C LYS A 26 -3.71 7.23 9.52
N ASP A 27 -2.60 7.41 10.22
CA ASP A 27 -2.47 8.31 11.35
C ASP A 27 -1.67 9.57 10.93
N SER A 28 -1.43 10.46 11.89
CA SER A 28 -0.64 11.68 11.62
C SER A 28 0.83 11.39 11.32
N ASP A 29 1.37 10.30 11.87
CA ASP A 29 2.81 9.96 11.82
C ASP A 29 3.12 8.76 10.90
N SER A 30 2.15 7.86 10.68
CA SER A 30 2.39 6.63 9.92
C SER A 30 1.18 6.17 9.12
N VAL A 31 1.46 5.35 8.12
CA VAL A 31 0.46 4.65 7.31
C VAL A 31 0.79 3.16 7.33
N VAL A 32 -0.25 2.36 7.54
CA VAL A 32 -0.18 0.90 7.59
C VAL A 32 -0.89 0.34 6.37
N PHE A 33 -0.21 -0.56 5.67
CA PHE A 33 -0.70 -1.23 4.47
C PHE A 33 -0.81 -2.73 4.72
N GLY A 34 -1.93 -3.31 4.31
CA GLY A 34 -2.10 -4.75 4.17
C GLY A 34 -1.77 -5.16 2.74
N LEU A 35 -1.01 -6.25 2.59
CA LEU A 35 -0.75 -6.91 1.31
C LEU A 35 -1.63 -8.15 1.25
N PHE A 36 -2.51 -8.20 0.26
CA PHE A 36 -3.50 -9.23 0.04
C PHE A 36 -3.15 -10.07 -1.18
N THR A 37 -3.68 -11.29 -1.23
CA THR A 37 -3.61 -12.15 -2.42
C THR A 37 -4.17 -11.47 -3.67
N CYS A 38 -3.95 -12.07 -4.83
CA CYS A 38 -4.45 -11.57 -6.10
C CYS A 38 -5.98 -11.43 -6.15
N ASP A 39 -6.69 -12.31 -5.45
CA ASP A 39 -8.15 -12.25 -5.30
C ASP A 39 -8.60 -11.23 -4.24
N GLY A 40 -7.68 -10.67 -3.45
CA GLY A 40 -7.96 -9.64 -2.44
C GLY A 40 -8.67 -10.14 -1.18
N GLY A 41 -8.99 -11.44 -1.13
CA GLY A 41 -9.73 -12.08 -0.04
C GLY A 41 -8.91 -12.40 1.21
N GLU A 42 -7.59 -12.60 1.10
CA GLU A 42 -6.72 -12.97 2.22
C GLU A 42 -5.54 -12.01 2.35
N GLN A 43 -5.30 -11.52 3.57
CA GLN A 43 -4.14 -10.69 3.89
C GLN A 43 -2.91 -11.59 4.13
N MET A 44 -1.91 -11.45 3.27
CA MET A 44 -0.63 -12.18 3.32
C MET A 44 0.41 -11.48 4.20
N SER A 45 0.42 -10.15 4.21
CA SER A 45 1.41 -9.39 4.98
C SER A 45 0.90 -8.02 5.39
N GLN A 46 1.66 -7.36 6.27
CA GLN A 46 1.41 -6.01 6.73
C GLN A 46 2.72 -5.25 6.79
N VAL A 47 2.73 -4.06 6.20
CA VAL A 47 3.90 -3.18 6.17
C VAL A 47 3.50 -1.77 6.60
N ALA A 48 4.44 -1.01 7.16
CA ALA A 48 4.18 0.33 7.67
C ALA A 48 5.30 1.29 7.29
N SER A 49 4.92 2.53 7.03
CA SER A 49 5.83 3.61 6.63
C SER A 49 5.46 4.92 7.33
N PRO A 50 6.43 5.80 7.64
CA PRO A 50 6.14 7.15 8.08
C PRO A 50 5.27 7.90 7.07
N ARG A 51 4.35 8.74 7.57
CA ARG A 51 3.51 9.58 6.73
C ARG A 51 4.32 10.76 6.21
N THR A 52 4.75 10.64 4.96
CA THR A 52 5.57 11.65 4.28
C THR A 52 4.85 12.21 3.06
N GLN A 53 5.28 13.38 2.59
CA GLN A 53 4.73 13.99 1.37
C GLN A 53 4.92 13.10 0.13
N GLU A 54 6.03 12.38 0.05
CA GLU A 54 6.31 11.42 -1.03
C GLU A 54 5.33 10.25 -1.01
N LEU A 55 5.02 9.70 0.18
CA LEU A 55 4.02 8.65 0.33
C LEU A 55 2.63 9.14 -0.06
N GLU A 56 2.24 10.33 0.38
CA GLU A 56 0.93 10.90 0.04
C GLU A 56 0.83 11.20 -1.47
N ALA A 57 1.93 11.62 -2.11
CA ALA A 57 2.00 11.82 -3.55
C ALA A 57 1.87 10.50 -4.33
N PHE A 58 2.53 9.43 -3.87
CA PHE A 58 2.40 8.09 -4.45
C PHE A 58 0.95 7.58 -4.33
N LEU A 59 0.33 7.73 -3.16
CA LEU A 59 -1.05 7.31 -2.97
C LEU A 59 -2.02 8.09 -3.84
N ALA A 60 -1.79 9.40 -4.07
CA ALA A 60 -2.63 10.25 -4.91
C ALA A 60 -4.14 10.13 -4.57
N GLY A 61 -4.46 9.92 -3.30
CA GLY A 61 -5.83 9.70 -2.80
C GLY A 61 -6.34 8.25 -2.85
N ARG A 62 -5.59 7.30 -3.43
CA ARG A 62 -5.89 5.87 -3.39
C ARG A 62 -5.75 5.34 -1.96
N LEU A 63 -6.69 4.49 -1.58
CA LEU A 63 -6.63 3.69 -0.35
C LEU A 63 -6.36 2.20 -0.63
N SER A 64 -6.31 1.81 -1.90
CA SER A 64 -5.98 0.46 -2.33
C SER A 64 -5.42 0.44 -3.76
N SER A 65 -4.79 -0.67 -4.13
CA SER A 65 -4.40 -0.92 -5.52
C SER A 65 -5.56 -1.33 -6.41
N GLU A 66 -6.70 -1.69 -5.83
CA GLU A 66 -7.87 -2.17 -6.57
C GLU A 66 -8.39 -1.11 -7.52
N GLY A 67 -7.97 -1.21 -8.79
CA GLY A 67 -8.55 -0.49 -9.89
C GLY A 67 -9.79 -1.23 -10.37
N TYR A 68 -10.96 -0.63 -10.19
CA TYR A 68 -12.17 -1.08 -10.87
C TYR A 68 -11.90 -1.04 -12.38
N LEU A 69 -11.82 -2.21 -13.01
CA LEU A 69 -11.87 -2.33 -14.46
C LEU A 69 -13.21 -1.72 -14.91
N THR A 70 -13.20 -0.46 -15.38
CA THR A 70 -14.26 0.09 -16.25
C THR A 70 -13.83 -0.11 -17.69
#